data_AF-A0A9D1NUS6-F1
#
_entry.id   AF-A0A9D1NUS6-F1
#
_cell.length_a   1.000
_cell.length_b   1.000
_cell.length_c   1.000
_cell.angle_alpha   90.00
_cell.angle_beta   90.00
_cell.angle_gamma   90.00
#
_symmetry.space_group_name_H-M   'P 1'
#
loop_
_entity.id
_entity.type
_entity.pdbx_description
1 polymer ?
#
loop_
_entity_poly.entity_id
_entity_poly.type
_entity_poly.pdbx_seq_one_letter_code
_entity_poly.pdbx_strand_id
1 'polypeptide(L)' 'MVNLTINGIPVSVKEGTTILEAARSAQVHIPTLCYLKDINEIGACRVCVV' A
#
# COMPACT_ATOMS: atom_id res chain seq x y z
N MET A 1 15.67 -2.95 5.20
CA MET A 1 14.94 -2.33 4.08
C MET A 1 14.52 -3.43 3.15
N VAL A 2 13.32 -3.35 2.59
CA VAL A 2 12.74 -4.32 1.65
C VAL A 2 12.63 -3.63 0.29
N ASN A 3 13.15 -4.28 -0.75
CA ASN A 3 13.12 -3.78 -2.12
C ASN A 3 12.02 -4.48 -2.90
N LEU A 4 11.20 -3.71 -3.61
CA LEU A 4 10.07 -4.19 -4.39
C LEU A 4 9.83 -3.31 -5.62
N THR A 5 9.00 -3.78 -6.54
CA THR A 5 8.67 -3.05 -7.77
C THR A 5 7.17 -2.84 -7.86
N ILE A 6 6.73 -1.59 -7.99
CA ILE A 6 5.31 -1.23 -8.16
C ILE A 6 5.14 -0.64 -9.55
N ASN A 7 4.36 -1.29 -10.43
CA ASN A 7 4.14 -0.84 -11.81
C ASN A 7 5.45 -0.54 -12.58
N GLY A 8 6.49 -1.35 -12.36
CA GLY A 8 7.82 -1.16 -12.97
C GLY A 8 8.72 -0.13 -12.26
N ILE A 9 8.21 0.56 -11.24
CA ILE A 9 8.97 1.54 -10.45
C ILE A 9 9.67 0.80 -9.29
N PRO A 10 11.01 0.85 -9.17
CA PRO A 10 11.72 0.28 -8.03
C PRO A 10 11.47 1.13 -6.77
N VAL A 11 11.10 0.49 -5.67
CA VAL A 11 10.77 1.11 -4.38
C VAL A 11 11.51 0.38 -3.26
N SER A 12 12.05 1.14 -2.30
CA SER A 12 12.66 0.59 -1.09
C SER A 12 11.94 1.14 0.14
N VAL A 13 11.42 0.25 0.98
CA VAL A 13 10.66 0.60 2.18
C VAL A 13 11.22 -0.07 3.43
N LYS A 14 10.79 0.39 4.61
CA LYS A 14 11.12 -0.28 5.87
C LYS A 14 10.35 -1.60 5.96
N GLU A 15 10.92 -2.56 6.66
CA GLU A 15 10.19 -3.79 7.00
C GLU A 15 8.94 -3.45 7.82
N GLY A 16 7.84 -4.16 7.57
CA GLY A 16 6.54 -3.88 8.17
C GLY A 16 5.69 -2.80 7.47
N THR A 17 6.23 -2.15 6.43
CA THR A 17 5.42 -1.21 5.62
C THR A 17 4.36 -1.97 4.82
N THR A 18 3.12 -1.48 4.82
CA THR A 18 2.03 -2.10 4.04
C THR A 18 2.18 -1.83 2.55
N ILE A 19 1.62 -2.69 1.69
CA ILE A 19 1.63 -2.49 0.24
C ILE A 19 0.95 -1.16 -0.14
N LEU A 20 -0.11 -0.77 0.57
CA LEU A 20 -0.83 0.48 0.36
C LEU A 20 0.06 1.71 0.63
N GLU A 21 0.85 1.69 1.71
CA GLU A 21 1.80 2.77 2.01
C GLU A 21 3.00 2.78 1.04
N ALA A 22 3.49 1.61 0.64
CA ALA A 22 4.53 1.50 -0.38
C ALA A 22 4.06 2.09 -1.72
N ALA A 23 2.84 1.78 -2.16
CA ALA A 23 2.25 2.35 -3.37
C ALA A 23 2.12 3.87 -3.32
N ARG A 24 1.67 4.42 -2.18
CA ARG A 24 1.61 5.88 -1.95
C ARG A 24 2.99 6.53 -2.05
N SER A 25 4.04 5.89 -1.53
CA SER A 25 5.42 6.41 -1.64
C SER A 25 5.92 6.48 -3.08
N ALA A 26 5.40 5.60 -3.94
CA ALA A 26 5.66 5.57 -5.38
C ALA A 26 4.68 6.41 -6.22
N GLN A 27 3.86 7.25 -5.56
CA GLN A 27 2.81 8.06 -6.20
C GLN A 27 1.75 7.24 -6.97
N VAL A 28 1.61 5.95 -6.64
CA VAL A 28 0.57 5.07 -7.19
C VAL A 28 -0.64 5.12 -6.26
N HIS A 29 -1.76 5.60 -6.79
CA HIS A 29 -3.01 5.65 -6.05
C HIS A 29 -3.75 4.31 -6.14
N ILE A 30 -3.90 3.64 -4.99
CA ILE A 30 -4.78 2.47 -4.84
C ILE A 30 -6.03 2.93 -4.08
N PRO A 31 -7.24 2.76 -4.64
CA PRO A 31 -8.46 3.19 -4.00
C PRO A 31 -8.75 2.34 -2.74
N THR A 32 -9.29 3.00 -1.71
CA THR A 32 -9.66 2.37 -0.44
C THR A 32 -10.98 2.91 0.07
N LEU A 33 -11.85 2.03 0.56
CA LEU A 33 -13.11 2.44 1.20
C LEU A 33 -13.14 2.11 2.70
N CYS A 34 -12.70 0.91 3.09
CA CYS A 34 -12.73 0.47 4.49
C CYS A 34 -11.41 0.68 5.27
N TYR A 35 -10.36 1.14 4.60
CA TYR A 35 -9.08 1.46 5.25
C TYR A 35 -9.09 2.91 5.75
N LEU A 36 -8.76 3.10 7.02
CA LEU A 36 -8.53 4.39 7.65
C LEU A 36 -7.31 4.28 8.55
N LYS A 37 -6.26 5.07 8.26
CA LYS A 37 -4.98 5.00 8.96
C LYS A 37 -5.16 5.14 10.47
N ASP A 38 -4.50 4.28 11.23
CA ASP A 38 -4.50 4.22 12.70
C ASP A 38 -5.87 3.89 13.35
N ILE A 39 -6.90 3.60 12.54
CA ILE A 39 -8.27 3.33 13.04
C ILE A 39 -8.80 2.00 12.53
N ASN A 40 -8.82 1.78 11.21
CA ASN A 40 -9.41 0.60 10.57
C ASN A 40 -8.51 0.07 9.46
N GLU A 41 -8.05 -1.17 9.62
CA GLU A 41 -7.20 -1.86 8.64
C GLU A 41 -7.84 -3.18 8.19
N ILE A 42 -9.16 -3.17 8.06
CA ILE A 42 -9.93 -4.35 7.66
C ILE A 42 -9.97 -4.48 6.13
N GLY A 43 -10.08 -5.71 5.64
CA GLY A 43 -10.21 -6.02 4.21
C GLY A 43 -11.65 -6.19 3.74
N ALA A 44 -12.61 -5.39 4.24
CA ALA A 44 -14.04 -5.59 3.96
C ALA A 44 -14.44 -5.18 2.52
N CYS A 45 -13.95 -4.05 2.03
CA CYS A 45 -14.38 -3.51 0.73
C CYS A 45 -13.72 -4.20 -0.48
N ARG A 46 -12.56 -4.84 -0.28
CA ARG A 46 -11.76 -5.52 -1.34
C ARG A 46 -11.40 -4.64 -2.55
N VAL A 47 -11.48 -3.31 -2.42
CA VAL A 47 -11.14 -2.36 -3.50
C VAL A 47 -9.62 -2.22 -3.69
N CYS A 48 -8.83 -2.48 -2.64
CA CYS A 48 -7.37 -2.35 -2.65
C CYS A 48 -6.65 -3.68 -2.97
N VAL A 49 -7.25 -4.56 -3.76
CA VAL A 49 -6.62 -5.81 -4.22
C VAL A 49 -5.59 -5.48 -5.29
N VAL A 50 -4.37 -5.99 -5.10
CA VAL A 50 -3.19 -5.78 -5.96
C VAL A 50 -2.34 -7.04 -6.00
#